data_AF-A0A2G9M364-F1
#
_entry.id   AF-A0A2G9M364-F1
#
_cell.length_a   1.000
_cell.length_b   1.000
_cell.length_c   1.000
_cell.angle_alpha   90.00
_cell.angle_beta   90.00
_cell.angle_gamma   90.00
#
_symmetry.space_group_name_H-M   'P 1'
#
loop_
_entity.id
_entity.type
_entity.pdbx_description
1 polymer ?
#
loop_
_entity_poly.entity_id
_entity_poly.type
_entity_poly.pdbx_seq_one_letter_code
_entity_poly.pdbx_strand_id
1 'polypeptide(L)' 'MRARRRGQARGTGNLGRYSKPAVSKWKMTGKKATKKTDLRYECTVCKKKHPQARGIRAKRVEFV' A
#
# COMPACT_ATOMS: atom_id res chain seq x y z
N MET A 1 -12.02 -3.17 -10.64
CA MET A 1 -11.97 -3.40 -9.17
C MET A 1 -10.67 -4.08 -8.74
N ARG A 2 -9.98 -3.54 -7.72
CA ARG A 2 -8.66 -4.00 -7.22
C ARG A 2 -8.65 -5.46 -6.72
N ALA A 3 -9.74 -5.94 -6.14
CA ALA A 3 -9.84 -7.30 -5.60
C ALA A 3 -9.86 -8.39 -6.68
N ARG A 4 -10.50 -8.13 -7.84
CA ARG A 4 -10.52 -9.03 -9.00
C ARG A 4 -9.12 -9.17 -9.62
N ARG A 5 -8.39 -8.05 -9.73
CA ARG A 5 -6.97 -8.04 -10.16
C ARG A 5 -6.02 -8.76 -9.19
N ARG A 6 -6.42 -8.94 -7.92
CA ARG A 6 -5.62 -9.62 -6.88
C ARG A 6 -5.98 -11.10 -6.69
N GLY A 7 -6.89 -11.66 -7.51
CA GLY A 7 -7.33 -13.04 -7.37
C GLY A 7 -8.11 -13.34 -6.08
N GLN A 8 -8.50 -12.31 -5.31
CA GLN A 8 -9.19 -12.45 -4.03
C GLN A 8 -10.71 -12.60 -4.18
N ALA A 9 -11.21 -12.65 -5.42
CA ALA A 9 -12.60 -12.95 -5.75
C ALA A 9 -12.82 -14.46 -5.99
N ARG A 10 -12.03 -15.30 -5.31
CA ARG A 10 -12.08 -16.77 -5.38
C ARG A 10 -12.84 -17.27 -4.15
N GLY A 11 -14.15 -17.39 -4.28
CA GLY A 11 -15.00 -17.98 -3.25
C GLY A 11 -16.20 -18.64 -3.89
N THR A 12 -16.40 -19.92 -3.61
CA THR A 12 -17.59 -20.70 -3.99
C THR A 12 -18.68 -20.40 -2.99
N GLY A 13 -19.44 -19.33 -3.25
CA GLY A 13 -20.54 -18.91 -2.37
C GLY A 13 -21.36 -17.72 -2.82
N ASN A 14 -21.22 -17.27 -4.08
CA ASN A 14 -22.12 -16.26 -4.68
C ASN A 14 -22.04 -16.17 -6.23
N LEU A 15 -21.89 -17.30 -6.94
CA LEU A 15 -21.87 -17.35 -8.43
C LEU A 15 -20.89 -16.37 -9.11
N GLY A 16 -19.74 -16.08 -8.50
CA GLY A 16 -18.75 -15.15 -9.07
C GLY A 16 -19.15 -13.66 -9.02
N ARG A 17 -20.28 -13.31 -8.40
CA ARG A 17 -20.60 -11.91 -8.09
C ARG A 17 -19.73 -11.43 -6.93
N TYR A 18 -18.83 -10.50 -7.23
CA TYR A 18 -18.12 -9.76 -6.21
C TYR A 18 -19.13 -8.91 -5.44
N SER A 19 -19.59 -9.37 -4.27
CA SER A 19 -20.30 -8.51 -3.34
C SER A 19 -19.30 -7.45 -2.88
N LYS A 20 -19.53 -6.19 -3.26
CA LYS A 20 -18.77 -5.07 -2.71
C LYS A 20 -18.99 -5.16 -1.20
N PRO A 21 -17.95 -5.43 -0.39
CA PRO A 21 -18.14 -5.42 1.05
C PRO A 21 -18.71 -4.06 1.42
N ALA A 22 -19.64 -4.03 2.38
CA ALA A 22 -20.28 -2.79 2.80
C ALA A 22 -19.23 -1.69 2.95
N VAL A 23 -19.49 -0.50 2.40
CA VAL A 23 -18.55 0.64 2.46
C VAL A 23 -18.19 0.94 3.94
N SER A 24 -19.11 0.60 4.85
CA SER A 24 -19.00 0.65 6.31
C SER A 24 -18.12 -0.43 6.96
N LYS A 25 -17.63 -1.45 6.24
CA LYS A 25 -16.57 -2.33 6.76
C LYS A 25 -15.26 -1.55 6.81
N TRP A 26 -15.10 -0.73 7.84
CA TRP A 26 -13.84 -0.12 8.22
C TRP A 26 -12.83 -1.21 8.58
N LYS A 27 -12.09 -1.67 7.58
CA LYS A 27 -10.88 -2.48 7.78
C LYS A 27 -9.78 -1.60 8.34
N MET A 28 -9.87 -1.21 9.63
CA MET A 28 -8.78 -0.57 10.37
C MET A 28 -8.17 0.66 9.66
N THR A 29 -8.93 1.31 8.78
CA THR A 29 -8.49 2.45 7.98
C THR A 29 -8.35 3.63 8.93
N GLY A 30 -7.11 4.04 9.22
CA GLY A 30 -6.83 5.08 10.21
C GLY A 30 -6.24 4.60 11.53
N LYS A 31 -6.22 3.28 11.82
CA LYS A 31 -5.52 2.74 13.02
C LYS A 31 -4.04 3.15 13.05
N LYS A 32 -3.43 3.33 11.88
CA LYS A 32 -2.08 3.89 11.77
C LYS A 32 -2.20 5.31 11.24
N ALA A 33 -1.91 6.28 12.11
CA ALA A 33 -1.93 7.70 11.78
C ALA A 33 -0.76 8.14 10.88
N THR A 34 0.23 7.28 10.66
CA THR A 34 1.48 7.62 9.96
C THR A 34 1.81 6.60 8.87
N LYS A 35 2.50 7.05 7.81
CA LYS A 35 2.99 6.21 6.71
C LYS A 35 4.50 5.99 6.85
N LYS A 36 5.01 4.89 6.30
CA LYS A 36 6.46 4.66 6.17
C LYS A 36 6.99 5.47 5.00
N THR A 37 8.18 6.05 5.14
CA THR A 37 8.90 6.70 4.04
C THR A 37 9.39 5.69 3.02
N ASP A 38 9.34 6.04 1.73
CA ASP A 38 10.02 5.35 0.63
C ASP A 38 11.00 6.35 0.01
N LEU A 39 12.18 6.47 0.61
CA LEU A 39 13.26 7.30 0.06
C LEU A 39 14.01 6.48 -0.98
N ARG A 40 14.28 7.09 -2.14
CA ARG A 40 15.06 6.46 -3.21
C ARG A 40 16.35 7.21 -3.40
N TYR A 41 17.46 6.51 -3.19
CA TYR A 41 18.79 7.06 -3.35
C TYR A 41 19.26 6.82 -4.77
N GLU A 42 19.65 7.89 -5.45
CA GLU A 42 20.25 7.82 -6.76
C GLU A 42 21.77 7.85 -6.62
N CYS A 43 22.45 6.81 -7.14
CA CYS A 43 23.90 6.80 -7.19
C CYS A 43 24.38 7.76 -8.28
N THR A 44 25.23 8.72 -7.94
CA THR A 44 25.76 9.73 -8.89
C THR A 44 26.61 9.11 -10.01
N VAL A 45 27.27 7.98 -9.74
CA VAL A 45 28.16 7.31 -10.70
C VAL A 45 27.38 6.41 -11.66
N CYS A 46 26.54 5.51 -11.14
CA CYS A 46 25.84 4.52 -11.97
C CYS A 46 24.38 4.88 -12.31
N LYS A 47 23.85 6.00 -11.79
CA LYS A 47 22.47 6.50 -11.99
C LYS A 47 21.36 5.51 -11.60
N LYS A 48 21.71 4.41 -10.92
CA LYS A 48 20.75 3.44 -10.41
C LYS A 48 20.05 4.00 -9.17
N LYS A 49 18.76 3.67 -9.05
CA LYS A 49 17.91 4.08 -7.93
C LYS A 49 17.74 2.91 -6.97
N HIS A 50 18.16 3.08 -5.73
CA HIS A 50 18.02 2.10 -4.67
C HIS A 50 16.98 2.56 -3.65
N PRO A 51 15.97 1.75 -3.34
CA PRO A 51 15.00 2.08 -2.31
C PRO A 51 15.62 1.98 -0.91
N GLN A 52 15.09 2.75 0.03
CA GLN A 52 15.43 2.68 1.45
C GLN A 52 15.22 1.25 1.98
N ALA A 53 16.25 0.66 2.59
CA ALA A 53 16.20 -0.72 3.11
C ALA A 53 15.06 -0.92 4.14
N ARG A 54 14.77 0.09 4.95
CA ARG A 54 13.66 0.08 5.91
C ARG A 54 13.06 1.47 6.07
N GLY A 55 11.80 1.65 5.68
CA GLY A 55 11.08 2.91 5.85
C GLY A 55 10.73 3.22 7.31
N ILE A 56 10.92 4.48 7.71
CA ILE A 56 10.57 5.01 9.04
C ILE A 56 9.15 5.57 8.98
N ARG A 57 8.34 5.35 10.02
CA ARG A 57 7.00 5.93 10.08
C ARG A 57 7.08 7.39 10.54
N ALA A 58 6.66 8.32 9.68
CA ALA A 58 6.68 9.75 9.98
C ALA A 58 5.34 10.40 9.62
N LYS A 59 5.01 11.51 10.31
CA LYS A 59 3.88 12.39 9.95
C LYS A 59 4.29 13.46 8.94
N ARG A 60 5.51 13.98 9.08
CA ARG A 60 6.14 15.02 8.26
C ARG A 60 7.60 14.62 8.01
N VAL A 61 8.09 14.90 6.80
CA VAL A 61 9.48 14.68 6.40
C VAL A 61 9.95 15.98 5.77
N GLU A 62 11.11 16.46 6.18
CA GLU A 62 11.75 17.67 5.66
C GLU A 62 13.13 17.30 5.15
N PHE A 63 13.48 17.80 3.97
CA PHE A 63 14.83 17.70 3.44
C PHE A 63 15.55 18.99 3.82
N VAL A 64 16.66 18.85 4.53
CA VAL A 64 17.60 19.94 4.83
C VAL A 64 18.68 19.94 3.77
#